data_AF-Q0V3X4-F1
#
_entry.id   AF-Q0V3X4-F1
#
_cell.length_a   1.000
_cell.length_b   1.000
_cell.length_c   1.000
_cell.angle_alpha   90.00
_cell.angle_beta   90.00
_cell.angle_gamma   90.00
#
_symmetry.space_group_name_H-M   'P 1'
#
loop_
_entity.id
_entity.type
_entity.pdbx_description
1 polymer ?
#
loop_
_entity_poly.entity_id
_entity_poly.type
_entity_poly.pdbx_seq_one_letter_code
_entity_poly.pdbx_strand_id
1 'polypeptide(L)'
;MNSDISVDSAILSDNPFSDEYVLDIDTVLEDAPSVTTKPREIIVPARYTGPIPILEPLPHLTVWSPQSSISSSSTTSSPTEHSFAGPIHWNNADLNLLLTSQLVFSPPLVDLPTTPSPIHLRLYKRYPALDPSPEIFSKHAPIGTGRPQSLLLIAEAEECQTAEYARVCLAKNILSNDGFVTYMLDKYNVLTTLHGCSTATLLSLQRGMIEMLGVSELEWIGRFEQLGGNVDGACALEARVEVFLLGVGMRETEEWVEVLETVMEMGERERKVWMEVYADAAGFLGRCVAEMWE
;
A
#
# COMPACT_ATOMS: atom_id res chain seq x y z
N MET A 1 23.25 -58.57 -1.16
CA MET A 1 22.47 -58.33 -2.39
C MET A 1 22.34 -56.83 -2.50
N ASN A 2 23.18 -56.26 -3.35
CA ASN A 2 23.19 -54.85 -3.70
C ASN A 2 22.14 -54.60 -4.79
N SER A 3 21.47 -53.47 -4.71
CA SER A 3 21.11 -52.70 -5.89
C SER A 3 21.01 -51.24 -5.47
N ASP A 4 22.02 -50.50 -5.93
CA ASP A 4 22.24 -49.06 -5.82
C ASP A 4 21.04 -48.25 -6.33
N ILE A 5 20.72 -47.16 -5.63
CA ILE A 5 19.93 -46.07 -6.21
C ILE A 5 20.95 -45.03 -6.69
N SER A 6 21.10 -44.98 -8.02
CA SER A 6 21.85 -43.97 -8.74
C SER A 6 21.16 -42.62 -8.57
N VAL A 7 21.88 -41.61 -8.08
CA VAL A 7 21.48 -40.20 -8.21
C VAL A 7 22.29 -39.69 -9.39
N ASP A 8 21.72 -39.80 -10.59
CA ASP A 8 22.27 -39.14 -11.76
C ASP A 8 21.82 -37.68 -11.82
N SER A 9 22.81 -36.89 -12.18
CA SER A 9 22.94 -35.45 -12.30
C SER A 9 21.84 -34.71 -13.08
N ALA A 10 21.69 -33.44 -12.70
CA ALA A 10 20.86 -32.38 -13.29
C ALA A 10 20.95 -32.23 -14.82
N ILE A 11 19.84 -31.82 -15.45
CA ILE A 11 19.90 -31.03 -16.69
C ILE A 11 20.01 -29.56 -16.27
N LEU A 12 21.25 -29.09 -16.15
CA LEU A 12 21.56 -27.67 -16.17
C LEU A 12 21.13 -27.13 -17.55
N SER A 13 20.26 -26.12 -17.57
CA SER A 13 20.18 -25.21 -18.71
C SER A 13 21.51 -24.44 -18.78
N ASP A 14 22.28 -24.63 -19.85
CA ASP A 14 23.56 -23.96 -20.10
C ASP A 14 23.41 -22.47 -20.48
N ASN A 15 22.25 -21.86 -20.19
CA ASN A 15 22.03 -20.44 -20.46
C ASN A 15 21.40 -19.72 -19.24
N PRO A 16 22.17 -18.91 -18.49
CA PRO A 16 21.65 -18.11 -17.38
C PRO A 16 20.73 -16.94 -17.81
N PHE A 17 20.44 -16.81 -19.11
CA PHE A 17 19.56 -15.79 -19.70
C PHE A 17 18.43 -16.40 -20.56
N SER A 18 18.05 -17.66 -20.31
CA SER A 18 16.90 -18.26 -20.99
C SER A 18 15.63 -18.06 -20.17
N ASP A 19 14.65 -17.34 -20.73
CA ASP A 19 13.32 -17.11 -20.15
C ASP A 19 12.35 -18.31 -20.37
N GLU A 20 12.87 -19.50 -20.66
CA GLU A 20 12.05 -20.71 -20.74
C GLU A 20 11.89 -21.34 -19.34
N TYR A 21 10.76 -21.06 -18.70
CA TYR A 21 10.34 -21.78 -17.50
C TYR A 21 9.59 -23.06 -17.91
N VAL A 22 10.16 -24.22 -17.59
CA VAL A 22 9.47 -25.51 -17.66
C VAL A 22 8.77 -25.74 -16.33
N LEU A 23 7.44 -25.61 -16.31
CA LEU A 23 6.62 -26.02 -15.17
C LEU A 23 6.30 -27.51 -15.29
N ASP A 24 6.91 -28.33 -14.42
CA ASP A 24 6.52 -29.73 -14.23
C ASP A 24 5.26 -29.75 -13.34
N ILE A 25 4.09 -29.89 -13.96
CA ILE A 25 2.83 -30.07 -13.23
C ILE A 25 2.52 -31.57 -13.23
N ASP A 26 3.00 -32.27 -12.20
CA ASP A 26 2.56 -33.62 -11.88
C ASP A 26 1.11 -33.55 -11.38
N THR A 27 0.17 -33.75 -12.31
CA THR A 27 -1.24 -33.93 -11.97
C THR A 27 -1.45 -35.38 -11.50
N VAL A 28 -1.27 -35.62 -10.20
CA VAL A 28 -1.73 -36.84 -9.55
C VAL A 28 -3.22 -36.67 -9.25
N LEU A 29 -4.07 -37.04 -10.22
CA LEU A 29 -5.48 -37.29 -9.99
C LEU A 29 -5.61 -38.62 -9.22
N GLU A 30 -5.89 -38.54 -7.92
CA GLU A 30 -6.36 -39.69 -7.14
C GLU A 30 -7.79 -40.05 -7.56
N ASP A 31 -7.92 -41.11 -8.36
CA ASP A 31 -9.19 -41.76 -8.70
C ASP A 31 -9.62 -42.73 -7.59
N ALA A 32 -10.86 -42.60 -7.13
CA ALA A 32 -11.59 -43.65 -6.39
C ALA A 32 -12.13 -44.73 -7.36
N PRO A 33 -12.49 -45.94 -6.87
CA PRO A 33 -12.29 -47.17 -7.64
C PRO A 33 -13.39 -47.51 -8.66
N SER A 34 -12.91 -47.84 -9.86
CA SER A 34 -13.34 -48.86 -10.85
C SER A 34 -14.82 -49.22 -11.00
N VAL A 35 -15.29 -49.27 -12.26
CA VAL A 35 -15.88 -50.48 -12.87
C VAL A 35 -16.00 -50.30 -14.41
N THR A 36 -15.38 -51.24 -15.15
CA THR A 36 -15.65 -51.69 -16.54
C THR A 36 -15.00 -50.96 -17.74
N THR A 37 -13.78 -51.43 -18.05
CA THR A 37 -13.27 -51.91 -19.36
C THR A 37 -13.83 -51.35 -20.67
N LYS A 38 -13.06 -50.46 -21.30
CA LYS A 38 -12.61 -50.53 -22.71
C LYS A 38 -11.21 -49.89 -22.83
N PRO A 39 -10.25 -50.44 -23.60
CA PRO A 39 -9.02 -49.73 -23.89
C PRO A 39 -9.36 -48.54 -24.80
N ARG A 40 -9.30 -47.32 -24.25
CA ARG A 40 -9.29 -46.10 -25.06
C ARG A 40 -7.84 -45.84 -25.45
N GLU A 41 -7.55 -45.85 -26.74
CA GLU A 41 -6.35 -45.21 -27.28
C GLU A 41 -6.42 -43.73 -26.90
N ILE A 42 -5.55 -43.31 -25.98
CA ILE A 42 -5.32 -41.90 -25.68
C ILE A 42 -4.36 -41.42 -26.77
N ILE A 43 -4.92 -40.74 -27.78
CA ILE A 43 -4.12 -39.95 -28.71
C ILE A 43 -3.58 -38.78 -27.88
N VAL A 44 -2.31 -38.84 -27.52
CA VAL A 44 -1.59 -37.72 -26.92
C VAL A 44 -1.58 -36.60 -27.98
N PRO A 45 -2.20 -35.43 -27.71
CA PRO A 45 -2.18 -34.34 -28.68
C PRO A 45 -0.72 -33.89 -28.87
N ALA A 46 -0.32 -33.73 -30.13
CA ALA A 46 0.99 -33.21 -30.48
C ALA A 46 1.25 -31.88 -29.77
N ARG A 47 2.47 -31.70 -29.27
CA ARG A 47 2.95 -30.47 -28.63
C ARG A 47 2.60 -29.27 -29.50
N TYR A 48 1.81 -28.36 -28.96
CA TYR A 48 1.53 -27.09 -29.61
C TYR A 48 2.68 -26.13 -29.29
N THR A 49 3.61 -25.97 -30.22
CA THR A 49 4.59 -24.88 -30.23
C THR A 49 4.05 -23.76 -31.11
N GLY A 50 3.51 -22.71 -30.49
CA GLY A 50 3.13 -21.48 -31.17
C GLY A 50 4.10 -20.35 -30.79
N PRO A 51 4.51 -19.48 -31.74
CA PRO A 51 5.27 -18.29 -31.40
C PRO A 51 4.39 -17.33 -30.58
N ILE A 52 4.90 -16.90 -29.42
CA ILE A 52 4.28 -15.84 -28.61
C ILE A 52 4.47 -14.52 -29.38
N PRO A 53 3.40 -13.73 -29.62
CA PRO A 53 3.53 -12.45 -30.28
C PRO A 53 4.32 -11.50 -29.37
N ILE A 54 5.51 -11.12 -29.82
CA ILE A 54 6.30 -10.03 -29.25
C ILE A 54 5.47 -8.76 -29.43
N LEU A 55 4.99 -8.19 -28.32
CA LEU A 55 4.34 -6.89 -28.34
C LEU A 55 5.37 -5.85 -28.80
N GLU A 56 5.05 -5.17 -29.89
CA GLU A 56 5.88 -4.08 -30.40
C GLU A 56 6.06 -3.01 -29.30
N PRO A 57 7.25 -2.39 -29.20
CA PRO A 57 7.45 -1.29 -28.27
C PRO A 57 6.46 -0.17 -28.60
N LEU A 58 5.61 0.15 -27.62
CA LEU A 58 4.67 1.26 -27.70
C LEU A 58 5.41 2.54 -28.13
N PRO A 59 4.85 3.32 -29.07
CA PRO A 59 5.48 4.57 -29.48
C PRO A 59 5.61 5.48 -28.26
N HIS A 60 6.82 6.00 -28.04
CA HIS A 60 7.12 6.98 -27.01
C HIS A 60 6.06 8.09 -27.02
N LEU A 61 5.19 8.09 -26.01
CA LEU A 61 4.29 9.21 -25.76
C LEU A 61 5.16 10.40 -25.41
N THR A 62 5.16 11.39 -26.30
CA THR A 62 5.80 12.69 -26.06
C THR A 62 5.21 13.30 -24.82
N VAL A 63 6.07 13.59 -23.84
CA VAL A 63 5.81 14.34 -22.61
C VAL A 63 4.92 15.54 -22.95
N TRP A 64 3.70 15.54 -22.41
CA TRP A 64 2.81 16.69 -22.50
C TRP A 64 3.50 17.86 -21.76
N SER A 65 3.60 18.99 -22.46
CA SER A 65 4.38 20.16 -22.09
C SER A 65 4.22 20.67 -20.63
N PRO A 66 5.26 21.32 -20.08
CA PRO A 66 5.29 21.79 -18.70
C PRO A 66 4.60 23.14 -18.59
N GLN A 67 3.56 23.25 -17.76
CA GLN A 67 3.12 24.53 -17.22
C GLN A 67 2.15 24.31 -16.05
N SER A 68 2.70 24.22 -14.85
CA SER A 68 2.01 24.60 -13.62
C SER A 68 3.06 24.98 -12.59
N SER A 69 3.22 26.29 -12.42
CA SER A 69 4.09 26.91 -11.42
C SER A 69 3.51 26.63 -10.03
N ILE A 70 3.85 25.50 -9.43
CA ILE A 70 3.52 25.24 -8.03
C ILE A 70 4.65 25.84 -7.19
N SER A 71 4.29 26.85 -6.42
CA SER A 71 5.20 27.55 -5.51
C SER A 71 5.81 26.56 -4.53
N SER A 72 7.13 26.39 -4.63
CA SER A 72 7.94 25.66 -3.66
C SER A 72 7.80 26.34 -2.30
N SER A 73 7.08 25.70 -1.39
CA SER A 73 7.00 26.10 0.02
C SER A 73 6.72 24.87 0.87
N SER A 74 7.69 23.97 0.94
CA SER A 74 7.77 22.97 2.00
C SER A 74 9.24 22.82 2.41
N THR A 75 9.63 23.60 3.41
CA THR A 75 10.74 23.23 4.28
C THR A 75 10.34 21.94 4.99
N THR A 76 10.73 20.80 4.43
CA THR A 76 10.74 19.52 5.14
C THR A 76 11.75 19.63 6.27
N SER A 77 11.27 19.95 7.46
CA SER A 77 12.02 19.75 8.69
C SER A 77 12.34 18.27 8.82
N SER A 78 13.62 17.94 9.01
CA SER A 78 14.07 16.58 9.34
C SER A 78 13.19 15.96 10.44
N PRO A 79 12.86 14.66 10.35
CA PRO A 79 12.04 14.02 11.38
C PRO A 79 12.81 14.05 12.71
N THR A 80 12.21 14.64 13.73
CA THR A 80 12.71 14.62 15.10
C THR A 80 12.78 13.18 15.58
N GLU A 81 13.94 12.76 16.08
CA GLU A 81 14.17 11.47 16.76
C GLU A 81 13.23 11.32 17.97
N HIS A 82 11.99 10.90 17.75
CA HIS A 82 11.10 10.48 18.83
C HIS A 82 11.34 9.00 19.08
N SER A 83 11.83 8.64 20.26
CA SER A 83 12.01 7.24 20.63
C SER A 83 10.66 6.53 20.74
N PHE A 84 10.42 5.58 19.85
CA PHE A 84 9.18 4.80 19.76
C PHE A 84 9.12 3.64 20.76
N ALA A 85 10.13 3.47 21.62
CA ALA A 85 10.23 2.33 22.55
C ALA A 85 9.47 2.51 23.88
N GLY A 86 8.92 3.71 24.15
CA GLY A 86 8.22 4.02 25.40
C GLY A 86 6.82 3.39 25.51
N PRO A 87 6.19 3.46 26.71
CA PRO A 87 4.78 3.11 26.91
C PRO A 87 3.86 3.99 26.06
N ILE A 88 2.74 3.44 25.60
CA ILE A 88 1.73 4.21 24.85
C ILE A 88 0.89 5.01 25.86
N HIS A 89 0.79 6.32 25.65
CA HIS A 89 0.09 7.22 26.57
C HIS A 89 -1.19 7.81 25.95
N TRP A 90 -1.52 7.45 24.71
CA TRP A 90 -2.64 7.99 23.93
C TRP A 90 -2.72 9.52 23.97
N ASN A 91 -1.55 10.16 23.95
CA ASN A 91 -1.45 11.61 23.96
C ASN A 91 -1.56 12.17 22.52
N ASN A 92 -1.44 13.50 22.38
CA ASN A 92 -1.53 14.13 21.06
C ASN A 92 -0.43 13.68 20.10
N ALA A 93 0.78 13.39 20.59
CA ALA A 93 1.88 12.90 19.78
C ALA A 93 1.61 11.46 19.30
N ASP A 94 1.10 10.60 20.16
CA ASP A 94 0.73 9.21 19.82
C ASP A 94 -0.37 9.18 18.75
N LEU A 95 -1.39 10.03 18.87
CA LEU A 95 -2.46 10.15 17.88
C LEU A 95 -1.99 10.76 16.57
N ASN A 96 -1.12 11.77 16.61
CA ASN A 96 -0.52 12.34 15.39
C ASN A 96 0.45 11.38 14.72
N LEU A 97 1.05 10.46 15.47
CA LEU A 97 1.94 9.45 14.92
C LEU A 97 1.17 8.32 14.24
N LEU A 98 0.04 7.93 14.82
CA LEU A 98 -0.89 6.94 14.26
C LEU A 98 -1.47 7.39 12.90
N LEU A 99 -1.47 8.70 12.62
CA LEU A 99 -2.32 9.33 11.61
C LEU A 99 -1.52 10.26 10.69
N THR A 100 -1.76 10.16 9.39
CA THR A 100 -1.03 10.98 8.40
C THR A 100 -1.44 12.47 8.44
N SER A 101 -0.60 13.34 7.88
CA SER A 101 -0.67 14.82 7.94
C SER A 101 -1.91 15.47 7.32
N GLN A 102 -2.83 14.71 6.72
CA GLN A 102 -4.04 15.24 6.07
C GLN A 102 -5.30 15.17 6.94
N LEU A 103 -5.14 14.75 8.20
CA LEU A 103 -6.24 14.52 9.11
C LEU A 103 -6.47 15.71 10.05
N VAL A 104 -7.74 15.95 10.37
CA VAL A 104 -8.22 17.10 11.14
C VAL A 104 -9.04 16.61 12.31
N PHE A 105 -8.64 16.98 13.53
CA PHE A 105 -9.40 16.69 14.74
C PHE A 105 -10.41 17.81 15.03
N SER A 106 -11.59 17.43 15.49
CA SER A 106 -12.61 18.36 16.00
C SER A 106 -13.18 17.85 17.32
N PRO A 107 -13.01 18.57 18.44
CA PRO A 107 -12.19 19.77 18.58
C PRO A 107 -10.70 19.49 18.31
N PRO A 108 -9.88 20.50 18.01
CA PRO A 108 -8.43 20.33 17.88
C PRO A 108 -7.82 19.70 19.13
N LEU A 109 -6.84 18.81 18.95
CA LEU A 109 -6.22 18.09 20.07
C LEU A 109 -5.57 19.00 21.12
N VAL A 110 -5.15 20.20 20.71
CA VAL A 110 -4.58 21.23 21.59
C VAL A 110 -5.63 21.89 22.49
N ASP A 111 -6.88 21.94 22.06
CA ASP A 111 -7.99 22.62 22.76
C ASP A 111 -8.76 21.66 23.68
N LEU A 112 -8.52 20.35 23.55
CA LEU A 112 -9.16 19.31 24.35
C LEU A 112 -9.14 19.55 25.87
N PRO A 113 -8.01 19.97 26.50
CA PRO A 113 -7.97 20.20 27.95
C PRO A 113 -8.93 21.31 28.42
N THR A 114 -9.27 22.24 27.53
CA THR A 114 -10.16 23.39 27.81
C THR A 114 -11.57 23.22 27.26
N THR A 115 -11.84 22.11 26.56
CA THR A 115 -13.15 21.84 25.96
C THR A 115 -14.15 21.48 27.06
N PRO A 116 -15.35 22.10 27.11
CA PRO A 116 -16.36 21.76 28.10
C PRO A 116 -16.90 20.35 27.88
N SER A 117 -17.17 19.64 28.99
CA SER A 117 -17.78 18.31 28.96
C SER A 117 -19.28 18.38 28.59
N PRO A 118 -19.84 17.41 27.85
CA PRO A 118 -19.16 16.25 27.27
C PRO A 118 -18.31 16.59 26.03
N ILE A 119 -17.14 15.96 25.94
CA ILE A 119 -16.20 16.09 24.82
C ILE A 119 -16.52 15.03 23.78
N HIS A 120 -16.89 15.50 22.58
CA HIS A 120 -17.13 14.64 21.43
C HIS A 120 -16.01 14.82 20.40
N LEU A 121 -14.99 13.95 20.45
CA LEU A 121 -13.81 14.04 19.59
C LEU A 121 -14.02 13.30 18.27
N ARG A 122 -13.82 13.99 17.15
CA ARG A 122 -13.97 13.47 15.80
C ARG A 122 -12.69 13.65 14.98
N LEU A 123 -12.45 12.72 14.08
CA LEU A 123 -11.35 12.74 13.12
C LEU A 123 -11.90 12.83 11.71
N TYR A 124 -11.40 13.80 10.94
CA TYR A 124 -11.80 14.02 9.56
C TYR A 124 -10.62 13.92 8.60
N LYS A 125 -10.87 13.47 7.38
CA LYS A 125 -9.96 13.62 6.23
C LYS A 125 -10.38 14.83 5.41
N ARG A 126 -9.44 15.74 5.14
CA ARG A 126 -9.68 16.88 4.26
C ARG A 126 -9.54 16.44 2.80
N TYR A 127 -10.56 16.70 2.01
CA TYR A 127 -10.49 16.62 0.56
C TYR A 127 -10.18 17.99 -0.05
N PRO A 128 -9.48 18.04 -1.19
CA PRO A 128 -9.42 19.26 -1.99
C PRO A 128 -10.85 19.72 -2.23
N ALA A 129 -11.14 20.98 -1.91
CA ALA A 129 -12.44 21.53 -2.24
C ALA A 129 -12.57 21.47 -3.77
N LEU A 130 -13.59 20.77 -4.27
CA LEU A 130 -13.98 20.87 -5.67
C LEU A 130 -14.16 22.36 -6.00
N ASP A 131 -13.65 22.77 -7.17
CA ASP A 131 -13.72 24.16 -7.59
C ASP A 131 -15.14 24.70 -7.36
N PRO A 132 -15.31 25.67 -6.46
CA PRO A 132 -16.64 26.12 -6.10
C PRO A 132 -17.34 26.66 -7.34
N SER A 133 -18.51 26.10 -7.67
CA SER A 133 -19.36 26.62 -8.73
C SER A 133 -19.51 28.15 -8.56
N PRO A 134 -19.42 28.94 -9.64
CA PRO A 134 -19.54 30.40 -9.58
C PRO A 134 -20.86 30.86 -8.93
N GLU A 135 -21.88 30.00 -8.89
CA GLU A 135 -23.15 30.23 -8.19
C GLU A 135 -22.99 30.39 -6.67
N ILE A 136 -21.97 29.77 -6.06
CA ILE A 136 -21.65 29.86 -4.62
C ILE A 136 -21.09 31.25 -4.27
N PHE A 137 -20.51 31.96 -5.25
CA PHE A 137 -20.06 33.35 -5.12
C PHE A 137 -21.08 34.38 -5.59
N SER A 138 -22.31 33.95 -5.88
CA SER A 138 -23.37 34.87 -6.28
C SER A 138 -23.67 35.89 -5.17
N LYS A 139 -23.87 37.15 -5.55
CA LYS A 139 -24.36 38.21 -4.65
C LYS A 139 -25.72 37.89 -4.01
N HIS A 140 -26.42 36.90 -4.54
CA HIS A 140 -27.70 36.39 -4.05
C HIS A 140 -27.55 35.12 -3.21
N ALA A 141 -26.34 34.60 -3.04
CA ALA A 141 -26.08 33.50 -2.13
C ALA A 141 -26.36 33.97 -0.68
N PRO A 142 -26.95 33.11 0.18
CA PRO A 142 -27.19 33.46 1.57
C PRO A 142 -25.86 33.88 2.24
N ILE A 143 -25.83 35.06 2.85
CA ILE A 143 -24.67 35.54 3.61
C ILE A 143 -24.41 34.52 4.74
N GLY A 144 -23.29 33.82 4.67
CA GLY A 144 -22.91 32.80 5.66
C GLY A 144 -22.78 31.37 5.11
N THR A 145 -23.00 31.12 3.81
CA THR A 145 -22.56 29.86 3.19
C THR A 145 -21.04 29.89 3.01
N GLY A 146 -20.33 29.83 4.14
CA GLY A 146 -18.90 29.57 4.17
C GLY A 146 -18.59 28.37 3.28
N ARG A 147 -17.43 28.43 2.60
CA ARG A 147 -16.94 27.37 1.71
C ARG A 147 -17.21 26.00 2.34
N PRO A 148 -17.90 25.06 1.67
CA PRO A 148 -18.04 23.71 2.21
C PRO A 148 -16.64 23.14 2.41
N GLN A 149 -16.24 22.97 3.67
CA GLN A 149 -15.04 22.20 3.95
C GLN A 149 -15.40 20.75 3.61
N SER A 150 -14.76 20.21 2.59
CA SER A 150 -14.95 18.82 2.18
C SER A 150 -14.24 17.92 3.21
N LEU A 151 -14.89 17.72 4.35
CA LEU A 151 -14.43 16.88 5.45
C LEU A 151 -15.18 15.55 5.40
N LEU A 152 -14.44 14.46 5.30
CA LEU A 152 -14.99 13.11 5.45
C LEU A 152 -14.72 12.65 6.89
N LEU A 153 -15.76 12.29 7.63
CA LEU A 153 -15.60 11.70 8.96
C LEU A 153 -14.94 10.32 8.83
N ILE A 154 -13.80 10.12 9.49
CA ILE A 154 -13.05 8.86 9.48
C ILE A 154 -13.37 8.04 10.72
N ALA A 155 -13.36 8.69 11.88
CA ALA A 155 -13.66 8.07 13.16
C ALA A 155 -14.19 9.13 14.13
N GLU A 156 -14.97 8.70 15.11
CA GLU A 156 -15.37 9.54 16.23
C GLU A 156 -15.32 8.75 17.54
N ALA A 157 -14.97 9.42 18.62
CA ALA A 157 -15.15 8.91 19.98
C ALA A 157 -16.61 9.09 20.40
N GLU A 158 -17.03 8.28 21.37
CA GLU A 158 -18.25 8.55 22.12
C GLU A 158 -18.14 9.86 22.92
N GLU A 159 -19.26 10.39 23.41
CA GLU A 159 -19.26 11.56 24.28
C GLU A 159 -18.56 11.26 25.61
N CYS A 160 -17.36 11.82 25.77
CA CYS A 160 -16.46 11.53 26.87
C CYS A 160 -16.42 12.65 27.91
N GLN A 161 -16.29 12.31 29.19
CA GLN A 161 -16.21 13.30 30.28
C GLN A 161 -14.83 13.97 30.38
N THR A 162 -13.78 13.30 29.88
CA THR A 162 -12.39 13.77 29.97
C THR A 162 -11.71 13.71 28.60
N ALA A 163 -10.75 14.62 28.39
CA ALA A 163 -9.95 14.67 27.17
C ALA A 163 -9.14 13.39 26.94
N GLU A 164 -8.60 12.82 28.02
CA GLU A 164 -7.85 11.57 27.98
C GLU A 164 -8.73 10.41 27.50
N TYR A 165 -9.93 10.27 28.06
CA TYR A 165 -10.85 9.21 27.65
C TYR A 165 -11.32 9.41 26.20
N ALA A 166 -11.54 10.65 25.76
CA ALA A 166 -11.87 10.97 24.37
C ALA A 166 -10.77 10.53 23.39
N ARG A 167 -9.49 10.73 23.74
CA ARG A 167 -8.34 10.29 22.93
C ARG A 167 -8.26 8.78 22.84
N VAL A 168 -8.36 8.10 23.99
CA VAL A 168 -8.35 6.64 24.06
C VAL A 168 -9.50 6.08 23.24
N CYS A 169 -10.73 6.56 23.45
CA CYS A 169 -11.91 6.10 22.71
C CYS A 169 -11.77 6.31 21.19
N LEU A 170 -11.24 7.47 20.76
CA LEU A 170 -10.96 7.69 19.34
C LEU A 170 -9.93 6.70 18.81
N ALA A 171 -8.83 6.49 19.54
CA ALA A 171 -7.80 5.53 19.16
C ALA A 171 -8.38 4.10 19.04
N LYS A 172 -9.21 3.68 20.00
CA LYS A 172 -9.92 2.40 19.95
C LYS A 172 -10.74 2.27 18.68
N ASN A 173 -11.51 3.31 18.34
CA ASN A 173 -12.39 3.29 17.18
C ASN A 173 -11.60 3.27 15.86
N ILE A 174 -10.45 3.96 15.78
CA ILE A 174 -9.55 3.88 14.62
C ILE A 174 -8.95 2.47 14.49
N LEU A 175 -8.45 1.91 15.60
CA LEU A 175 -7.79 0.61 15.62
C LEU A 175 -8.75 -0.57 15.47
N SER A 176 -10.04 -0.37 15.74
CA SER A 176 -11.08 -1.37 15.49
C SER A 176 -11.38 -1.60 14.01
N ASN A 177 -10.88 -0.73 13.13
CA ASN A 177 -11.00 -0.90 11.70
C ASN A 177 -9.79 -1.70 11.17
N ASP A 178 -9.95 -3.03 11.14
CA ASP A 178 -8.91 -3.96 10.68
C ASP A 178 -8.38 -3.62 9.28
N GLY A 179 -9.26 -3.17 8.38
CA GLY A 179 -8.88 -2.77 7.02
C GLY A 179 -7.97 -1.54 7.01
N PHE A 180 -8.27 -0.53 7.82
CA PHE A 180 -7.42 0.65 7.98
C PHE A 180 -6.06 0.29 8.61
N VAL A 181 -6.07 -0.52 9.66
CA VAL A 181 -4.84 -0.96 10.35
C VAL A 181 -3.94 -1.74 9.38
N THR A 182 -4.50 -2.70 8.65
CA THR A 182 -3.77 -3.51 7.67
C THR A 182 -3.19 -2.61 6.57
N TYR A 183 -4.00 -1.72 5.99
CA TYR A 183 -3.54 -0.76 4.99
C TYR A 183 -2.38 0.11 5.50
N MET A 184 -2.47 0.63 6.73
CA MET A 184 -1.43 1.47 7.30
C MET A 184 -0.14 0.69 7.58
N LEU A 185 -0.24 -0.54 8.09
CA LEU A 185 0.92 -1.42 8.27
C LEU A 185 1.59 -1.74 6.93
N ASP A 186 0.83 -2.13 5.91
CA ASP A 186 1.36 -2.43 4.59
C ASP A 186 2.02 -1.20 3.96
N LYS A 187 1.38 -0.04 4.08
CA LYS A 187 1.93 1.23 3.64
C LYS A 187 3.26 1.55 4.31
N TYR A 188 3.37 1.41 5.63
CA TYR A 188 4.63 1.66 6.34
C TYR A 188 5.70 0.62 5.98
N ASN A 189 5.32 -0.64 5.78
CA ASN A 189 6.25 -1.69 5.35
C ASN A 189 6.80 -1.42 3.93
N VAL A 190 5.94 -0.98 3.01
CA VAL A 190 6.35 -0.57 1.66
C VAL A 190 7.28 0.63 1.75
N LEU A 191 6.92 1.69 2.47
CA LEU A 191 7.77 2.88 2.63
C LEU A 191 9.13 2.53 3.25
N THR A 192 9.14 1.75 4.33
CA THR A 192 10.37 1.24 4.94
C THR A 192 11.24 0.55 3.89
N THR A 193 10.65 -0.32 3.09
CA THR A 193 11.41 -1.09 2.10
C THR A 193 11.92 -0.21 0.95
N LEU A 194 11.10 0.69 0.43
CA LEU A 194 11.52 1.63 -0.63
C LEU A 194 12.70 2.49 -0.15
N HIS A 195 12.62 3.04 1.06
CA HIS A 195 13.70 3.84 1.62
C HIS A 195 14.96 3.02 1.96
N GLY A 196 14.83 1.71 2.20
CA GLY A 196 15.96 0.80 2.40
C GLY A 196 16.63 0.28 1.11
N CYS A 197 16.01 0.46 -0.05
CA CYS A 197 16.47 -0.12 -1.31
C CYS A 197 17.63 0.63 -1.97
N SER A 198 18.39 -0.10 -2.79
CA SER A 198 19.39 0.52 -3.67
C SER A 198 18.71 1.38 -4.75
N THR A 199 19.40 2.40 -5.25
CA THR A 199 18.86 3.24 -6.35
C THR A 199 18.54 2.41 -7.60
N ALA A 200 19.33 1.37 -7.89
CA ALA A 200 19.06 0.48 -9.02
C ALA A 200 17.73 -0.28 -8.84
N THR A 201 17.47 -0.78 -7.62
CA THR A 201 16.20 -1.42 -7.27
C THR A 201 15.03 -0.44 -7.39
N LEU A 202 15.19 0.79 -6.90
CA LEU A 202 14.15 1.82 -7.02
C LEU A 202 13.81 2.15 -8.48
N LEU A 203 14.81 2.27 -9.34
CA LEU A 203 14.59 2.48 -10.78
C LEU A 203 13.87 1.30 -11.43
N SER A 204 14.19 0.07 -11.02
CA SER A 204 13.50 -1.12 -11.50
C SER A 204 12.03 -1.13 -11.06
N LEU A 205 11.77 -0.81 -9.79
CA LEU A 205 10.42 -0.71 -9.24
C LEU A 205 9.62 0.40 -9.92
N GLN A 206 10.22 1.58 -10.14
CA GLN A 206 9.56 2.70 -10.80
C GLN A 206 9.08 2.31 -12.20
N ARG A 207 9.92 1.63 -12.99
CA ARG A 207 9.52 1.11 -14.30
C ARG A 207 8.34 0.15 -14.18
N GLY A 208 8.41 -0.80 -13.24
CA GLY A 208 7.29 -1.72 -12.97
C GLY A 208 5.99 -1.00 -12.63
N MET A 209 6.04 0.01 -11.74
CA MET A 209 4.87 0.79 -11.36
C MET A 209 4.30 1.59 -12.54
N ILE A 210 5.14 2.16 -13.40
CA ILE A 210 4.71 2.87 -14.60
C ILE A 210 4.02 1.91 -15.58
N GLU A 211 4.57 0.72 -15.80
CA GLU A 211 3.95 -0.30 -16.65
C GLU A 211 2.59 -0.76 -16.08
N MET A 212 2.46 -0.87 -14.75
CA MET A 212 1.19 -1.19 -14.10
C MET A 212 0.09 -0.16 -14.38
N LEU A 213 0.42 1.12 -14.56
CA LEU A 213 -0.57 2.14 -14.93
C LEU A 213 -1.19 1.91 -16.33
N GLY A 214 -0.51 1.15 -17.20
CA GLY A 214 -1.00 0.76 -18.52
C GLY A 214 -1.91 -0.48 -18.53
N VAL A 215 -2.05 -1.16 -17.39
CA VAL A 215 -2.84 -2.40 -17.27
C VAL A 215 -4.34 -2.10 -17.29
N SER A 216 -5.12 -2.95 -17.95
CA SER A 216 -6.59 -2.79 -17.96
C SER A 216 -7.22 -3.09 -16.60
N GLU A 217 -8.34 -2.45 -16.26
CA GLU A 217 -9.04 -2.70 -14.99
C GLU A 217 -9.40 -4.18 -14.76
N LEU A 218 -9.78 -4.90 -15.83
CA LEU A 218 -10.06 -6.34 -15.75
C LEU A 218 -8.82 -7.16 -15.38
N GLU A 219 -7.67 -6.81 -15.98
CA GLU A 219 -6.41 -7.46 -15.65
C GLU A 219 -5.93 -7.09 -14.24
N TRP A 220 -6.14 -5.83 -13.82
CA TRP A 220 -5.85 -5.36 -12.47
C TRP A 220 -6.58 -6.20 -11.41
N ILE A 221 -7.89 -6.35 -11.56
CA ILE A 221 -8.73 -7.17 -10.67
C ILE A 221 -8.26 -8.63 -10.72
N GLY A 222 -8.03 -9.18 -11.92
CA GLY A 222 -7.59 -10.56 -12.08
C GLY A 222 -6.24 -10.85 -11.41
N ARG A 223 -5.27 -9.93 -11.53
CA ARG A 223 -3.98 -10.03 -10.83
C ARG A 223 -4.15 -9.92 -9.32
N PHE A 224 -5.00 -9.01 -8.84
CA PHE A 224 -5.26 -8.87 -7.41
C PHE A 224 -5.88 -10.13 -6.81
N GLU A 225 -6.83 -10.75 -7.49
CA GLU A 225 -7.43 -12.02 -7.07
C GLU A 225 -6.42 -13.18 -7.07
N GLN A 226 -5.51 -13.21 -8.04
CA GLN A 226 -4.48 -14.26 -8.14
C GLN A 226 -3.40 -14.13 -7.07
N LEU A 227 -2.97 -12.91 -6.77
CA LEU A 227 -1.86 -12.66 -5.85
C LEU A 227 -2.35 -12.42 -4.40
N GLY A 228 -3.59 -11.95 -4.23
CA GLY A 228 -4.22 -11.69 -2.95
C GLY A 228 -4.33 -12.95 -2.11
N GLY A 229 -3.69 -12.95 -0.93
CA GLY A 229 -3.63 -14.10 -0.03
C GLY A 229 -2.56 -15.15 -0.38
N ASN A 230 -1.89 -15.02 -1.53
CA ASN A 230 -0.79 -15.90 -1.94
C ASN A 230 0.60 -15.24 -1.79
N VAL A 231 0.65 -13.91 -1.74
CA VAL A 231 1.87 -13.15 -1.47
C VAL A 231 1.95 -12.83 0.01
N ASP A 232 3.05 -13.22 0.64
CA ASP A 232 3.33 -12.96 2.06
C ASP A 232 4.65 -12.19 2.24
N GLY A 233 5.06 -12.00 3.51
CA GLY A 233 6.28 -11.29 3.85
C GLY A 233 7.58 -11.95 3.38
N ALA A 234 7.56 -13.23 3.02
CA ALA A 234 8.72 -13.98 2.52
C ALA A 234 8.87 -13.88 1.00
N CYS A 235 7.84 -13.43 0.28
CA CYS A 235 7.89 -13.22 -1.16
C CYS A 235 8.88 -12.10 -1.55
N ALA A 236 9.28 -12.13 -2.83
CA ALA A 236 10.10 -11.09 -3.44
C ALA A 236 9.47 -9.70 -3.25
N LEU A 237 10.31 -8.67 -3.15
CA LEU A 237 9.86 -7.30 -2.94
C LEU A 237 8.86 -6.84 -4.01
N GLU A 238 9.16 -7.18 -5.25
CA GLU A 238 8.38 -6.83 -6.43
C GLU A 238 6.94 -7.35 -6.29
N ALA A 239 6.76 -8.62 -5.90
CA ALA A 239 5.45 -9.21 -5.70
C ALA A 239 4.67 -8.55 -4.55
N ARG A 240 5.36 -8.23 -3.44
CA ARG A 240 4.74 -7.55 -2.29
C ARG A 240 4.29 -6.13 -2.64
N VAL A 241 5.11 -5.40 -3.39
CA VAL A 241 4.79 -4.06 -3.89
C VAL A 241 3.64 -4.13 -4.88
N GLU A 242 3.65 -5.10 -5.82
CA GLU A 242 2.56 -5.28 -6.78
C GLU A 242 1.23 -5.53 -6.08
N VAL A 243 1.16 -6.48 -5.13
CA VAL A 243 -0.09 -6.75 -4.39
C VAL A 243 -0.58 -5.54 -3.63
N PHE A 244 0.32 -4.80 -2.99
CA PHE A 244 -0.03 -3.57 -2.31
C PHE A 244 -0.62 -2.53 -3.28
N LEU A 245 0.04 -2.28 -4.41
CA LEU A 245 -0.43 -1.35 -5.43
C LEU A 245 -1.80 -1.76 -5.98
N LEU A 246 -1.96 -3.04 -6.31
CA LEU A 246 -3.22 -3.60 -6.78
C LEU A 246 -4.35 -3.35 -5.78
N GLY A 247 -4.08 -3.49 -4.48
CA GLY A 247 -5.05 -3.26 -3.41
C GLY A 247 -5.43 -1.79 -3.19
N VAL A 248 -4.49 -0.85 -3.33
CA VAL A 248 -4.78 0.60 -3.21
C VAL A 248 -5.45 1.17 -4.47
N GLY A 249 -5.30 0.49 -5.60
CA GLY A 249 -5.95 0.80 -6.87
C GLY A 249 -5.16 1.77 -7.75
N MET A 250 -5.63 1.92 -9.00
CA MET A 250 -4.89 2.63 -10.06
C MET A 250 -4.61 4.10 -9.71
N ARG A 251 -5.60 4.82 -9.16
CA ARG A 251 -5.45 6.24 -8.79
C ARG A 251 -4.37 6.44 -7.71
N GLU A 252 -4.33 5.58 -6.69
CA GLU A 252 -3.30 5.69 -5.66
C GLU A 252 -1.93 5.22 -6.19
N THR A 253 -1.90 4.34 -7.20
CA THR A 253 -0.65 3.90 -7.83
C THR A 253 0.11 5.04 -8.50
N GLU A 254 -0.59 6.00 -9.12
CA GLU A 254 0.04 7.21 -9.66
C GLU A 254 0.76 8.01 -8.56
N GLU A 255 0.11 8.19 -7.41
CA GLU A 255 0.71 8.85 -6.24
C GLU A 255 1.96 8.09 -5.73
N TRP A 256 1.97 6.76 -5.82
CA TRP A 256 3.12 5.94 -5.44
C TRP A 256 4.31 6.04 -6.41
N VAL A 257 4.07 6.29 -7.69
CA VAL A 257 5.14 6.61 -8.65
C VAL A 257 5.83 7.91 -8.26
N GLU A 258 5.07 8.95 -7.88
CA GLU A 258 5.62 10.23 -7.41
C GLU A 258 6.39 10.08 -6.08
N VAL A 259 5.91 9.21 -5.18
CA VAL A 259 6.63 8.85 -3.95
C VAL A 259 7.99 8.23 -4.30
N LEU A 260 8.04 7.27 -5.22
CA LEU A 260 9.29 6.67 -5.67
C LEU A 260 10.27 7.70 -6.23
N GLU A 261 9.79 8.64 -7.06
CA GLU A 261 10.60 9.73 -7.59
C GLU A 261 11.22 10.55 -6.47
N THR A 262 10.41 10.95 -5.50
CA THR A 262 10.86 11.69 -4.32
C THR A 262 11.92 10.90 -3.54
N VAL A 263 11.72 9.59 -3.34
CA VAL A 263 12.69 8.74 -2.65
C VAL A 263 14.00 8.63 -3.43
N MET A 264 13.95 8.52 -4.76
CA MET A 264 15.16 8.44 -5.59
C MET A 264 15.99 9.73 -5.59
N GLU A 265 15.35 10.89 -5.41
CA GLU A 265 16.03 12.18 -5.28
C GLU A 265 16.76 12.34 -3.94
N MET A 266 16.38 11.56 -2.92
CA MET A 266 17.02 11.59 -1.61
C MET A 266 18.39 10.91 -1.61
N GLY A 267 19.33 11.49 -0.85
CA GLY A 267 20.61 10.85 -0.57
C GLY A 267 20.43 9.57 0.27
N GLU A 268 21.33 8.59 0.13
CA GLU A 268 21.26 7.32 0.90
C GLU A 268 21.12 7.53 2.42
N ARG A 269 21.83 8.51 2.98
CA ARG A 269 21.76 8.81 4.42
C ARG A 269 20.36 9.27 4.82
N GLU A 270 19.78 10.16 4.03
CA GLU A 270 18.43 10.68 4.26
C GLU A 270 17.38 9.57 4.11
N ARG A 271 17.52 8.73 3.08
CA ARG A 271 16.66 7.57 2.91
C ARG A 271 16.69 6.63 4.11
N LYS A 272 17.88 6.33 4.65
CA LYS A 272 18.01 5.49 5.85
C LYS A 272 17.29 6.07 7.07
N VAL A 273 17.35 7.38 7.28
CA VAL A 273 16.61 8.04 8.37
C VAL A 273 15.11 7.84 8.19
N TRP A 274 14.59 8.04 6.97
CA TRP A 274 13.17 7.82 6.70
C TRP A 274 12.76 6.35 6.79
N MET A 275 13.61 5.42 6.35
CA MET A 275 13.40 3.98 6.54
C MET A 275 13.19 3.65 8.02
N GLU A 276 14.06 4.17 8.90
CA GLU A 276 13.95 3.97 10.35
C GLU A 276 12.63 4.55 10.90
N VAL A 277 12.27 5.77 10.49
CA VAL A 277 11.00 6.41 10.90
C VAL A 277 9.78 5.58 10.51
N TYR A 278 9.75 5.02 9.28
CA TYR A 278 8.63 4.20 8.84
C TYR A 278 8.60 2.82 9.51
N ALA A 279 9.77 2.21 9.75
CA ALA A 279 9.88 0.96 10.47
C ALA A 279 9.37 1.12 11.92
N ASP A 280 9.76 2.22 12.54
CA ASP A 280 9.32 2.57 13.88
C ASP A 280 7.82 2.89 13.94
N ALA A 281 7.28 3.57 12.93
CA ALA A 281 5.84 3.83 12.83
C ALA A 281 5.04 2.51 12.68
N ALA A 282 5.53 1.57 11.85
CA ALA A 282 4.95 0.24 11.73
C ALA A 282 4.99 -0.52 13.06
N GLY A 283 6.14 -0.50 13.74
CA GLY A 283 6.31 -1.11 15.06
C GLY A 283 5.40 -0.49 16.12
N PHE A 284 5.28 0.84 16.14
CA PHE A 284 4.37 1.56 17.02
C PHE A 284 2.92 1.15 16.78
N LEU A 285 2.46 1.15 15.52
CA LEU A 285 1.10 0.71 15.15
C LEU A 285 0.85 -0.75 15.57
N GLY A 286 1.82 -1.65 15.37
CA GLY A 286 1.73 -3.04 15.82
C GLY A 286 1.52 -3.16 17.33
N ARG A 287 2.22 -2.34 18.14
CA ARG A 287 2.03 -2.31 19.60
C ARG A 287 0.68 -1.71 19.99
N CYS A 288 0.23 -0.66 19.32
CA CYS A 288 -1.10 -0.08 19.51
C CYS A 288 -2.20 -1.12 19.31
N VAL A 289 -2.07 -1.95 18.27
CA VAL A 289 -2.99 -3.06 18.02
C VAL A 289 -2.88 -4.10 19.12
N ALA A 290 -1.67 -4.51 19.54
CA ALA A 290 -1.53 -5.50 20.61
C ALA A 290 -2.18 -5.04 21.94
N GLU A 291 -1.94 -3.80 22.37
CA GLU A 291 -2.50 -3.23 23.61
C GLU A 291 -4.04 -3.18 23.60
N MET A 292 -4.64 -3.07 22.42
CA MET A 292 -6.11 -3.03 22.28
C MET A 292 -6.80 -4.37 22.54
N TRP A 293 -6.07 -5.48 22.44
CA TRP A 293 -6.61 -6.85 22.56
C TRP A 293 -6.22 -7.51 23.89
N GLU A 294 -5.46 -6.82 24.73
CA GLU A 294 -5.21 -7.17 26.14
C GLU A 294 -6.32 -6.64 27.07
#